data_AF-A0A1L0AN21-F1
#
_entry.id   AF-A0A1L0AN21-F1
#
_cell.length_a   1.000
_cell.length_b   1.000
_cell.length_c   1.000
_cell.angle_alpha   90.00
_cell.angle_beta   90.00
_cell.angle_gamma   90.00
#
_symmetry.space_group_name_H-M   'P 1'
#
loop_
_entity.id
_entity.type
_entity.pdbx_description
1 polymer ?
#
loop_
_entity_poly.entity_id
_entity_poly.type
_entity_poly.pdbx_seq_one_letter_code
_entity_poly.pdbx_strand_id
1 'polypeptide(L)'
;MNLSTLNIKNTLGDDCNLEYYEQLGNAIEHADSPQRHDIFLSYFQLSDQIAASLDAEQCWSLYLAQLTLLLRSINNELLPNHWRRACYEVLNKPLLSLQRLATTTEKKCQLNAYYIQINKQITKVFNLHPF
;
A
#
# COMPACT_ATOMS: atom_id res chain seq x y z
N MET A 1 -7.89 -6.61 4.21
CA MET A 1 -9.04 -5.72 3.96
C MET A 1 -9.30 -5.82 2.46
N ASN A 2 -10.48 -6.27 2.06
CA ASN A 2 -10.83 -6.52 0.66
C ASN A 2 -11.49 -5.25 0.11
N LEU A 3 -11.04 -4.69 -1.01
CA LEU A 3 -11.57 -3.41 -1.54
C LEU A 3 -13.05 -3.52 -1.97
N SER A 4 -13.49 -4.75 -2.22
CA SER A 4 -14.90 -5.13 -2.32
C SER A 4 -15.78 -4.73 -1.12
N THR A 5 -15.21 -4.50 0.08
CA THR A 5 -15.94 -3.97 1.25
C THR A 5 -16.05 -2.45 1.31
N LEU A 6 -15.31 -1.70 0.49
CA LEU A 6 -15.28 -0.23 0.52
C LEU A 6 -16.41 0.44 -0.28
N ASN A 7 -17.38 -0.32 -0.78
CA ASN A 7 -18.48 0.19 -1.62
C ASN A 7 -18.00 1.04 -2.82
N ILE A 8 -16.79 0.76 -3.32
CA ILE A 8 -16.14 1.44 -4.45
C ILE A 8 -16.77 1.01 -5.80
N LYS A 9 -17.49 -0.12 -5.82
CA LYS A 9 -18.11 -0.69 -7.03
C LYS A 9 -19.17 0.21 -7.69
N ASN A 10 -19.78 1.14 -6.95
CA ASN A 10 -20.83 1.99 -7.51
C ASN A 10 -20.30 3.28 -8.17
N THR A 11 -19.02 3.66 -7.99
CA THR A 11 -18.46 4.92 -8.50
C THR A 11 -17.48 4.75 -9.65
N LEU A 12 -16.87 3.57 -9.81
CA LEU A 12 -16.00 3.26 -10.94
C LEU A 12 -16.81 2.57 -12.03
N GLY A 13 -17.18 3.30 -13.08
CA GLY A 13 -17.89 2.76 -14.24
C GLY A 13 -17.08 1.78 -15.11
N ASP A 14 -16.03 1.15 -14.57
CA ASP A 14 -15.15 0.24 -15.31
C ASP A 14 -14.60 -0.85 -14.36
N ASP A 15 -15.39 -1.92 -14.16
CA ASP A 15 -15.08 -3.06 -13.27
C ASP A 15 -13.70 -3.69 -13.55
N CYS A 16 -13.19 -3.56 -14.78
CA CYS A 16 -11.92 -4.15 -15.22
C CYS A 16 -10.69 -3.56 -14.51
N ASN A 17 -10.70 -2.27 -14.17
CA ASN A 17 -9.57 -1.61 -13.51
C ASN A 17 -9.44 -2.02 -12.03
N LEU A 18 -10.56 -2.23 -11.34
CA LEU A 18 -10.53 -2.67 -9.94
C LEU A 18 -10.08 -4.13 -9.84
N GLU A 19 -10.58 -5.00 -10.71
CA GLU A 19 -10.14 -6.40 -10.76
C GLU A 19 -8.65 -6.51 -11.07
N TYR A 20 -8.15 -5.75 -12.05
CA TYR A 20 -6.74 -5.76 -12.37
C TYR A 20 -5.86 -5.19 -11.23
N TYR A 21 -6.33 -4.17 -10.52
CA TYR A 21 -5.67 -3.65 -9.33
C TYR A 21 -5.55 -4.72 -8.22
N GLU A 22 -6.61 -5.47 -7.97
CA GLU A 22 -6.60 -6.55 -6.99
C GLU A 22 -5.66 -7.69 -7.40
N GLN A 23 -5.61 -8.03 -8.70
CA GLN A 23 -4.65 -9.01 -9.23
C GLN A 23 -3.20 -8.57 -9.03
N LEU A 24 -2.88 -7.31 -9.33
CA LEU A 24 -1.55 -6.74 -9.10
C LEU A 24 -1.19 -6.76 -7.60
N GLY A 25 -2.13 -6.39 -6.73
CA GLY A 25 -1.95 -6.48 -5.28
C GLY A 25 -1.65 -7.90 -4.81
N ASN A 26 -2.42 -8.88 -5.27
CA ASN A 26 -2.22 -10.28 -4.94
C ASN A 26 -0.83 -10.79 -5.37
N ALA A 27 -0.41 -10.45 -6.58
CA ALA A 27 0.90 -10.77 -7.09
C ALA A 27 2.03 -10.10 -6.29
N ILE A 28 1.82 -8.86 -5.78
CA ILE A 28 2.78 -8.21 -4.87
C ILE A 28 2.85 -8.93 -3.51
N GLU A 29 1.71 -9.36 -2.98
CA GLU A 29 1.61 -10.06 -1.70
C GLU A 29 2.34 -11.40 -1.71
N HIS A 30 2.27 -12.13 -2.83
CA HIS A 30 2.85 -13.47 -2.98
C HIS A 30 4.19 -13.50 -3.72
N ALA A 31 4.70 -12.34 -4.14
CA ALA A 31 5.89 -12.23 -4.97
C ALA A 31 5.78 -13.05 -6.27
N ASP A 32 4.62 -13.02 -6.93
CA ASP A 32 4.41 -13.70 -8.19
C ASP A 32 5.29 -13.05 -9.27
N SER A 33 6.27 -13.79 -9.78
CA SER A 33 7.30 -13.29 -10.70
C SER A 33 8.15 -12.14 -10.11
N PRO A 34 8.99 -12.39 -9.09
CA PRO A 34 9.68 -11.34 -8.34
C PRO A 34 10.76 -10.58 -9.14
N GLN A 35 11.05 -11.02 -10.36
CA GLN A 35 11.91 -10.32 -11.32
C GLN A 35 11.22 -9.10 -11.95
N ARG A 36 9.88 -9.07 -11.93
CA ARG A 36 9.03 -8.06 -12.57
C ARG A 36 8.75 -6.90 -11.63
N HIS A 37 9.64 -5.90 -11.65
CA HIS A 37 9.52 -4.70 -10.82
C HIS A 37 8.52 -3.68 -11.39
N ASP A 38 8.13 -3.84 -12.65
CA ASP A 38 7.07 -3.06 -13.32
C ASP A 38 5.73 -3.16 -12.59
N ILE A 39 5.51 -4.24 -11.83
CA ILE A 39 4.26 -4.46 -11.10
C ILE A 39 3.93 -3.34 -10.11
N PHE A 40 4.94 -2.79 -9.43
CA PHE A 40 4.73 -1.68 -8.50
C PHE A 40 4.29 -0.42 -9.24
N LEU A 41 4.92 -0.15 -10.39
CA LEU A 41 4.55 1.00 -11.22
C LEU A 41 3.09 0.88 -11.69
N SER A 42 2.71 -0.28 -12.25
CA SER A 42 1.33 -0.54 -12.68
C SER A 42 0.34 -0.44 -11.52
N TYR A 43 0.67 -1.01 -10.36
CA TYR A 43 -0.18 -1.00 -9.17
C TYR A 43 -0.44 0.44 -8.68
N PHE A 44 0.59 1.27 -8.59
CA PHE A 44 0.43 2.66 -8.15
C PHE A 44 -0.22 3.55 -9.20
N GLN A 45 0.06 3.35 -10.48
CA GLN A 45 -0.63 4.08 -11.56
C GLN A 45 -2.13 3.83 -11.54
N LEU A 46 -2.53 2.56 -11.36
CA LEU A 46 -3.93 2.17 -11.30
C LEU A 46 -4.60 2.65 -10.01
N SER A 47 -3.87 2.63 -8.89
CA SER A 47 -4.29 3.31 -7.66
C SER A 47 -4.61 4.79 -7.90
N ASP A 48 -3.70 5.53 -8.55
CA ASP A 48 -3.88 6.97 -8.76
C ASP A 48 -5.09 7.26 -9.65
N GLN A 49 -5.35 6.39 -10.64
CA GLN A 49 -6.57 6.45 -11.46
C GLN A 49 -7.83 6.17 -10.64
N ILE A 50 -7.81 5.14 -9.79
CA ILE A 50 -8.92 4.82 -8.88
C ILE A 50 -9.18 6.01 -7.94
N ALA A 51 -8.13 6.52 -7.29
CA ALA A 51 -8.20 7.62 -6.34
C ALA A 51 -8.80 8.91 -6.95
N ALA A 52 -8.60 9.16 -8.25
CA ALA A 52 -9.17 10.33 -8.93
C ALA A 52 -10.71 10.37 -8.91
N SER A 53 -11.37 9.22 -8.73
CA SER A 53 -12.83 9.09 -8.65
C SER A 53 -13.39 8.97 -7.23
N LEU A 54 -12.51 8.96 -6.22
CA LEU A 54 -12.87 8.70 -4.82
C LEU A 54 -12.91 9.98 -3.99
N ASP A 55 -13.72 9.98 -2.94
CA ASP A 55 -13.66 11.02 -1.91
C ASP A 55 -12.40 10.86 -1.02
N ALA A 56 -12.17 11.82 -0.14
CA ALA A 56 -10.98 11.85 0.72
C ALA A 56 -10.89 10.65 1.70
N GLU A 57 -12.02 10.16 2.21
CA GLU A 57 -12.07 9.01 3.13
C GLU A 57 -11.84 7.70 2.37
N GLN A 58 -12.43 7.56 1.19
CA GLN A 58 -12.19 6.44 0.30
C GLN A 58 -10.72 6.40 -0.17
N CYS A 59 -10.13 7.55 -0.52
CA CYS A 59 -8.70 7.66 -0.82
C CYS A 59 -7.84 7.27 0.38
N TRP A 60 -8.22 7.71 1.59
CA TRP A 60 -7.52 7.32 2.82
C TRP A 60 -7.51 5.80 3.00
N SER A 61 -8.67 5.15 2.84
CA SER A 61 -8.79 3.70 2.92
C SER A 61 -7.98 2.98 1.84
N LEU A 62 -7.96 3.49 0.61
CA LEU A 62 -7.17 2.94 -0.49
C LEU A 62 -5.67 2.94 -0.16
N TYR A 63 -5.11 4.09 0.22
CA TYR A 63 -3.69 4.20 0.52
C TYR A 63 -3.31 3.43 1.80
N LEU A 64 -4.22 3.34 2.78
CA LEU A 64 -4.00 2.52 3.95
C LEU A 64 -3.98 1.02 3.62
N ALA A 65 -4.81 0.57 2.69
CA ALA A 65 -4.80 -0.81 2.20
C ALA A 65 -3.48 -1.14 1.49
N GLN A 66 -2.95 -0.23 0.67
CA GLN A 66 -1.63 -0.37 0.03
C GLN A 66 -0.51 -0.46 1.06
N LEU A 67 -0.52 0.44 2.04
CA LEU A 67 0.47 0.43 3.11
C LEU A 67 0.46 -0.92 3.86
N THR A 68 -0.74 -1.41 4.18
CA THR A 68 -0.94 -2.69 4.87
C THR A 68 -0.43 -3.87 4.03
N LEU A 69 -0.69 -3.85 2.72
CA LEU A 69 -0.23 -4.88 1.78
C LEU A 69 1.30 -4.92 1.73
N LEU A 70 1.96 -3.78 1.54
CA LEU A 70 3.42 -3.71 1.48
C LEU A 70 4.06 -4.15 2.80
N LEU A 71 3.51 -3.74 3.95
CA LEU A 71 4.00 -4.18 5.25
C LEU A 71 3.84 -5.69 5.44
N ARG A 72 2.74 -6.28 4.95
CA ARG A 72 2.56 -7.73 5.00
C ARG A 72 3.62 -8.44 4.15
N SER A 73 3.87 -7.96 2.94
CA SER A 73 4.93 -8.49 2.07
C SER A 73 6.31 -8.36 2.72
N ILE A 74 6.64 -7.20 3.31
CA ILE A 74 7.92 -6.97 3.99
C ILE A 74 8.13 -7.91 5.18
N ASN A 75 7.08 -8.17 5.97
CA ASN A 75 7.14 -9.04 7.14
C ASN A 75 7.05 -10.54 6.79
N ASN A 76 6.77 -10.91 5.55
CA ASN A 76 6.64 -12.31 5.15
C ASN A 76 8.01 -12.95 4.86
N GLU A 77 8.56 -13.64 5.86
CA GLU A 77 9.87 -14.31 5.78
C GLU A 77 9.97 -15.38 4.67
N LEU A 78 8.83 -15.88 4.17
CA LEU A 78 8.80 -16.82 3.04
C LEU A 78 9.09 -16.16 1.70
N LEU A 79 8.95 -14.83 1.60
CA LEU A 79 9.24 -14.10 0.37
C LEU A 79 10.74 -13.83 0.21
N PRO A 80 11.25 -13.80 -1.03
CA PRO A 80 12.65 -13.49 -1.29
C PRO A 80 13.09 -12.17 -0.66
N ASN A 81 14.31 -12.12 -0.10
CA ASN A 81 14.87 -10.92 0.53
C ASN A 81 14.82 -9.69 -0.40
N HIS A 82 15.15 -9.86 -1.68
CA HIS A 82 15.11 -8.77 -2.66
C HIS A 82 13.68 -8.23 -2.87
N TRP A 83 12.67 -9.11 -2.85
CA TRP A 83 11.28 -8.71 -2.98
C TRP A 83 10.78 -7.91 -1.77
N ARG A 84 11.13 -8.38 -0.57
CA ARG A 84 10.84 -7.65 0.68
C ARG A 84 11.48 -6.28 0.67
N ARG A 85 12.71 -6.17 0.18
CA ARG A 85 13.41 -4.90 0.01
C ARG A 85 12.75 -3.99 -1.03
N ALA A 86 12.32 -4.53 -2.17
CA ALA A 86 11.58 -3.78 -3.18
C ALA A 86 10.25 -3.21 -2.61
N CYS A 87 9.51 -4.01 -1.83
CA CYS A 87 8.30 -3.55 -1.14
C CYS A 87 8.60 -2.41 -0.15
N TYR A 88 9.73 -2.48 0.54
CA TYR A 88 10.18 -1.40 1.43
C TYR A 88 10.55 -0.13 0.67
N GLU A 89 11.26 -0.24 -0.46
CA GLU A 89 11.66 0.90 -1.29
C GLU A 89 10.46 1.71 -1.81
N VAL A 90 9.33 1.03 -2.07
CA VAL A 90 8.10 1.68 -2.54
C VAL A 90 7.13 2.07 -1.42
N LEU A 91 7.40 1.71 -0.15
CA LEU A 91 6.54 1.96 1.01
C LEU A 91 6.24 3.46 1.23
N ASN A 92 7.16 4.32 0.81
CA ASN A 92 7.02 5.77 0.94
C ASN A 92 5.86 6.34 0.11
N LYS A 93 5.46 5.70 -0.99
CA LYS A 93 4.36 6.21 -1.82
C LYS A 93 3.03 6.32 -1.06
N PRO A 94 2.46 5.24 -0.50
CA PRO A 94 1.21 5.35 0.25
C PRO A 94 1.35 6.21 1.51
N LEU A 95 2.53 6.26 2.14
CA LEU A 95 2.78 7.14 3.29
C LEU A 95 2.67 8.63 2.94
N LEU A 96 3.30 9.05 1.83
CA LEU A 96 3.20 10.43 1.36
C LEU A 96 1.76 10.79 0.95
N SER A 97 1.03 9.86 0.33
CA SER A 97 -0.38 10.06 0.00
C SER A 97 -1.25 10.23 1.25
N LEU A 98 -1.06 9.38 2.27
CA LEU A 98 -1.74 9.51 3.57
C LEU A 98 -1.38 10.82 4.29
N GLN A 99 -0.10 11.22 4.23
CA GLN A 99 0.36 12.50 4.81
C GLN A 99 -0.34 13.71 4.19
N ARG A 100 -0.57 13.68 2.87
CA ARG A 100 -1.33 14.74 2.18
C ARG A 100 -2.80 14.78 2.60
N LEU A 101 -3.40 13.63 2.90
CA LEU A 101 -4.81 13.53 3.31
C LEU A 101 -5.01 13.78 4.82
N ALA A 102 -3.96 13.67 5.63
CA ALA A 102 -4.01 13.89 7.09
C ALA A 102 -4.13 15.38 7.44
N THR A 103 -5.24 16.01 7.10
CA THR A 103 -5.48 17.45 7.37
C THR A 103 -5.96 17.70 8.80
N THR A 104 -6.71 16.75 9.37
CA THR A 104 -7.24 16.83 10.75
C THR A 104 -6.24 16.33 11.79
N THR A 105 -6.35 16.82 13.03
CA THR A 105 -5.53 16.36 14.16
C THR A 105 -5.66 14.85 14.35
N GLU A 106 -6.87 14.30 14.22
CA GLU A 106 -7.13 12.87 14.36
C GLU A 106 -6.36 12.04 13.31
N LYS A 107 -6.48 12.40 12.03
CA LYS A 107 -5.77 11.69 10.93
C LYS A 107 -4.26 11.83 11.05
N LYS A 108 -3.75 12.98 11.54
CA LYS A 108 -2.32 13.17 11.85
C LYS A 108 -1.86 12.24 12.98
N CYS A 109 -2.64 12.12 14.05
CA CYS A 109 -2.34 11.19 15.15
C CYS A 109 -2.35 9.73 14.67
N GLN A 110 -3.35 9.34 13.87
CA GLN A 110 -3.42 8.01 13.27
C GLN A 110 -2.20 7.72 12.39
N LEU A 111 -1.83 8.66 11.51
CA LEU A 111 -0.66 8.52 10.64
C LEU A 111 0.65 8.41 11.45
N ASN A 112 0.81 9.22 12.50
CA ASN A 112 1.99 9.14 13.37
C ASN A 112 2.10 7.78 14.08
N ALA A 113 0.98 7.20 14.51
CA ALA A 113 0.96 5.85 15.07
C ALA A 113 1.45 4.81 14.05
N TYR A 114 1.05 4.93 12.78
CA TYR A 114 1.57 4.07 11.71
C TYR A 114 3.07 4.26 11.50
N TYR A 115 3.60 5.49 11.45
CA TYR A 115 5.05 5.72 11.34
C TYR A 115 5.84 5.05 12.46
N ILE A 116 5.39 5.17 13.71
CA ILE A 116 6.04 4.52 14.86
C ILE A 116 6.05 2.99 14.69
N GLN A 117 4.91 2.41 14.30
CA GLN A 117 4.80 0.96 14.08
C GLN A 117 5.70 0.49 12.93
N ILE A 118 5.71 1.21 11.81
CA ILE A 118 6.54 0.89 10.65
C ILE A 118 8.01 0.94 11.02
N ASN A 119 8.47 2.03 11.63
CA ASN A 119 9.86 2.16 12.05
C ASN A 119 10.27 1.00 12.96
N LYS A 120 9.43 0.63 13.93
CA LYS A 120 9.69 -0.53 14.80
C LYS A 120 9.80 -1.84 14.02
N GLN A 121 8.92 -2.08 13.04
CA GLN A 121 8.90 -3.30 12.24
C GLN A 121 10.09 -3.37 11.27
N ILE A 122 10.37 -2.30 10.53
CA ILE A 122 11.44 -2.24 9.53
C ILE A 122 12.81 -2.40 10.18
N THR A 123 13.06 -1.74 11.32
CA THR A 123 14.28 -1.90 12.11
C THR A 123 14.51 -3.37 12.49
N LYS A 124 13.44 -4.08 12.88
CA LYS A 124 13.51 -5.52 13.19
C LYS A 124 13.77 -6.38 11.94
N VAL A 125 13.06 -6.14 10.84
CA VAL A 125 13.12 -6.98 9.63
C VAL A 125 14.47 -6.87 8.93
N PHE A 126 15.02 -5.67 8.84
CA PHE A 126 16.26 -5.43 8.10
C PHE A 126 17.49 -5.31 9.00
N ASN A 127 17.35 -5.57 10.32
CA ASN A 127 18.39 -5.36 11.32
C ASN A 127 19.07 -3.99 11.18
N LEU A 128 18.28 -2.95 10.90
CA LEU A 128 18.78 -1.58 10.83
C LEU A 128 19.02 -1.12 12.27
N HIS A 129 20.15 -0.46 12.52
CA HIS A 129 20.32 0.21 13.82
C HIS A 129 19.30 1.36 13.93
N PRO A 130 18.61 1.51 15.07
CA PRO A 130 17.84 2.71 15.33
C PRO A 130 18.82 3.90 15.33
N PHE A 131 18.49 4.95 14.57
CA PHE A 131 19.21 6.24 14.60
C PHE A 131 18.98 6.96 15.93
#